data_AF-A0A8T2XD24-F1
#
_entry.id   AF-A0A8T2XD24-F1
#
_cell.length_a   1.000
_cell.length_b   1.000
_cell.length_c   1.000
_cell.angle_alpha   90.00
_cell.angle_beta   90.00
_cell.angle_gamma   90.00
#
_symmetry.space_group_name_H-M   'P 1'
#
loop_
_entity.id
_entity.type
_entity.pdbx_description
1 polymer ?
#
loop_
_entity_poly.entity_id
_entity_poly.type
_entity_poly.pdbx_seq_one_letter_code
_entity_poly.pdbx_strand_id
1 'polypeptide(L)'
;MSGGLLFSSQFPIFSTTTATKKTHRFACLVIPRQSLNQTTPPDQQSPNPKPILSTITNLLWGQSLPPGLLISTFRTTWNSTWQLMMSQLAPSDSSGRYTRPASKFRLNPPFTLPNSTTLHLYVGLPCPWAHRTLIVRALKGLEDAVPVSIAGPGQDGSWEFKDIPISNRDRNILVPGRDNANGCRNLKGVYGLRRSGGYSGRATVPMLWDVEKKEVGCNESYDIIEFFNSGLNGLARNPGLDLSPKELKGKIGEWNGLIYPNVNNGVYRCGFAQSQDAYDSAVNGLFTTLEAVEDHLTTSRYLCGDTLTLADVCLFTTLIRFDIVYNVLFKCTKKKLIEYPNLHGYMRDIYQMPKVAETCNFSAIMDGYYKVLFPLNPGSICPVMPSECEHDVLLSTPHNRESLSLANKTTKQDH
;
A
#
# COMPACT_ATOMS: atom_id res chain seq x y z
N MET A 1 -52.57 -23.11 19.52
CA MET A 1 -53.90 -23.48 19.02
C MET A 1 -54.74 -22.23 18.94
N SER A 2 -55.28 -21.94 17.74
CA SER A 2 -56.50 -21.16 17.44
C SER A 2 -56.55 -19.70 17.94
N GLY A 3 -56.44 -18.68 17.09
CA GLY A 3 -57.47 -18.16 16.14
C GLY A 3 -57.74 -16.70 16.56
N GLY A 4 -58.07 -15.68 15.77
CA GLY A 4 -58.53 -15.47 14.40
C GLY A 4 -59.42 -14.19 14.41
N LEU A 5 -59.51 -13.47 13.28
CA LEU A 5 -60.45 -12.37 12.93
C LEU A 5 -60.13 -10.95 13.45
N LEU A 6 -60.51 -9.82 12.82
CA LEU A 6 -60.72 -9.31 11.44
C LEU A 6 -61.42 -7.92 11.61
N PHE A 7 -61.21 -6.97 10.66
CA PHE A 7 -61.94 -5.68 10.43
C PHE A 7 -61.76 -4.54 11.46
N SER A 8 -61.88 -3.23 11.19
CA SER A 8 -61.88 -2.32 10.02
C SER A 8 -62.44 -0.97 10.53
N SER A 9 -61.80 0.16 10.22
CA SER A 9 -62.46 1.47 10.00
C SER A 9 -61.39 2.48 9.56
N GLN A 10 -61.29 2.82 8.27
CA GLN A 10 -62.05 3.83 7.51
C GLN A 10 -61.73 5.29 7.86
N PHE A 11 -61.26 5.96 6.81
CA PHE A 11 -60.97 7.38 6.56
C PHE A 11 -62.14 8.34 6.82
N PRO A 12 -61.89 9.65 6.64
CA PRO A 12 -62.63 10.35 5.61
C PRO A 12 -61.75 11.03 4.55
N ILE A 13 -62.26 11.00 3.32
CA ILE A 13 -61.79 11.64 2.09
C ILE A 13 -62.72 12.81 1.79
N PHE A 14 -62.18 13.94 1.35
CA PHE A 14 -62.68 14.87 0.31
C PHE A 14 -61.52 15.86 0.03
N SER A 15 -61.23 16.38 -1.16
CA SER A 15 -61.78 16.30 -2.51
C SER A 15 -60.68 16.77 -3.48
N THR A 16 -60.82 16.35 -4.72
CA THR A 16 -59.94 16.43 -5.89
C THR A 16 -59.66 17.84 -6.43
N THR A 17 -58.46 18.04 -6.98
CA THR A 17 -58.30 18.65 -8.32
C THR A 17 -57.08 18.09 -9.04
N THR A 18 -57.29 17.72 -10.29
CA THR A 18 -56.39 17.00 -11.20
C THR A 18 -55.40 17.93 -11.93
N ALA A 19 -54.15 17.49 -12.06
CA ALA A 19 -53.28 17.87 -13.18
C ALA A 19 -52.30 16.72 -13.47
N THR A 20 -52.47 16.13 -14.65
CA THR A 20 -51.75 14.98 -15.19
C THR A 20 -50.37 15.37 -15.74
N LYS A 21 -49.30 14.66 -15.34
CA LYS A 21 -48.10 14.51 -16.17
C LYS A 21 -47.65 13.05 -16.21
N LYS A 22 -47.66 12.51 -17.43
CA LYS A 22 -47.39 11.13 -17.83
C LYS A 22 -45.95 10.71 -17.50
N THR A 23 -45.81 9.59 -16.81
CA THR A 23 -44.58 8.83 -16.68
C THR A 23 -44.49 7.82 -17.84
N HIS A 24 -43.53 8.01 -18.74
CA HIS A 24 -43.21 7.01 -19.76
C HIS A 24 -42.25 5.98 -19.18
N ARG A 25 -42.78 4.80 -18.83
CA ARG A 25 -42.00 3.55 -18.74
C ARG A 25 -41.78 3.03 -20.15
N PHE A 26 -40.53 2.93 -20.59
CA PHE A 26 -40.18 2.12 -21.76
C PHE A 26 -39.63 0.78 -21.26
N ALA A 27 -40.45 -0.25 -21.37
CA ALA A 27 -39.98 -1.63 -21.45
C ALA A 27 -39.51 -1.87 -22.90
N CYS A 28 -38.28 -2.35 -23.09
CA CYS A 28 -37.83 -2.83 -24.39
C CYS A 28 -37.16 -4.19 -24.20
N LEU A 29 -37.87 -5.24 -24.61
CA LEU A 29 -37.35 -6.56 -24.88
C LEU A 29 -36.39 -6.47 -26.07
N VAL A 30 -35.11 -6.82 -25.87
CA VAL A 30 -34.13 -6.90 -26.95
C VAL A 30 -33.76 -8.36 -27.18
N ILE A 31 -34.22 -8.89 -28.32
CA ILE A 31 -33.72 -10.12 -28.95
C ILE A 31 -32.46 -9.72 -29.75
N PRO A 32 -31.32 -10.44 -29.66
CA PRO A 32 -30.15 -10.07 -30.43
C PRO A 32 -30.29 -10.53 -31.89
N ARG A 33 -30.30 -9.58 -32.83
CA ARG A 33 -30.01 -9.82 -34.26
C ARG A 33 -28.66 -9.19 -34.60
N GLN A 34 -27.73 -10.03 -35.05
CA GLN A 34 -26.49 -9.60 -35.69
C GLN A 34 -26.81 -8.94 -37.05
N SER A 35 -26.30 -7.73 -37.27
CA SER A 35 -26.15 -7.16 -38.61
C SER A 35 -24.97 -6.18 -38.59
N LEU A 36 -23.88 -6.57 -39.24
CA LEU A 36 -22.72 -5.73 -39.54
C LEU A 36 -23.04 -4.94 -40.80
N ASN A 37 -22.99 -3.61 -40.72
CA ASN A 37 -22.38 -2.71 -41.71
C ASN A 37 -22.78 -1.26 -41.42
N GLN A 38 -21.81 -0.42 -41.09
CA GLN A 38 -21.82 1.00 -41.45
C GLN A 38 -20.39 1.54 -41.44
N THR A 39 -20.04 2.16 -42.56
CA THR A 39 -18.75 2.77 -42.92
C THR A 39 -18.59 4.16 -42.30
N THR A 40 -17.35 4.56 -41.96
CA THR A 40 -17.00 5.93 -41.53
C THR A 40 -15.57 6.28 -42.03
N PRO A 41 -15.26 7.56 -42.37
CA PRO A 41 -14.11 7.96 -43.20
C PRO A 41 -12.76 8.00 -42.46
N PRO A 42 -11.63 8.20 -43.17
CA PRO A 42 -10.31 7.98 -42.61
C PRO A 42 -9.76 9.24 -41.95
N ASP A 43 -9.29 9.13 -40.70
CA ASP A 43 -8.01 9.76 -40.36
C ASP A 43 -7.35 9.16 -39.10
N GLN A 44 -6.01 9.11 -39.18
CA GLN A 44 -5.02 8.84 -38.13
C GLN A 44 -4.97 7.43 -37.51
N GLN A 45 -4.24 6.53 -38.19
CA GLN A 45 -3.85 5.21 -37.69
C GLN A 45 -2.66 5.32 -36.73
N SER A 46 -2.90 5.08 -35.44
CA SER A 46 -1.94 4.47 -34.54
C SER A 46 -1.73 3.00 -34.95
N PRO A 47 -0.53 2.40 -34.82
CA PRO A 47 -0.28 1.02 -35.24
C PRO A 47 -1.15 0.06 -34.43
N ASN A 48 -2.10 -0.59 -35.11
CA ASN A 48 -3.10 -1.47 -34.54
C ASN A 48 -2.45 -2.86 -34.29
N PRO A 49 -2.32 -3.36 -33.04
CA PRO A 49 -1.69 -4.65 -32.75
C PRO A 49 -2.54 -5.88 -33.15
N LYS A 50 -3.74 -5.65 -33.70
CA LYS A 50 -4.72 -6.69 -34.06
C LYS A 50 -4.28 -7.74 -35.10
N PRO A 51 -3.43 -7.48 -36.11
CA PRO A 51 -3.15 -8.47 -37.15
C PRO A 51 -2.27 -9.62 -36.67
N ILE A 52 -1.36 -9.38 -35.70
CA ILE A 52 -0.50 -10.44 -35.16
C ILE A 52 -1.30 -11.38 -34.25
N LEU A 53 -2.13 -10.80 -33.37
CA LEU A 53 -2.95 -11.58 -32.46
C LEU A 53 -3.97 -12.44 -33.20
N SER A 54 -4.59 -11.92 -34.27
CA SER A 54 -5.54 -12.71 -35.08
C SER A 54 -4.84 -13.82 -35.87
N THR A 55 -3.64 -13.56 -36.40
CA THR A 55 -2.84 -14.56 -37.13
C THR A 55 -2.38 -15.70 -36.22
N ILE A 56 -1.88 -15.37 -35.02
CA ILE A 56 -1.50 -16.35 -34.00
C ILE A 56 -2.74 -17.13 -33.53
N THR A 57 -3.87 -16.45 -33.33
CA THR A 57 -5.14 -17.10 -32.92
C THR A 57 -5.60 -18.12 -33.97
N ASN A 58 -5.58 -17.76 -35.25
CA ASN A 58 -5.97 -18.67 -36.34
C ASN A 58 -5.00 -19.84 -36.50
N LEU A 59 -3.71 -19.64 -36.20
CA LEU A 59 -2.69 -20.69 -36.24
C LEU A 59 -2.80 -21.66 -35.04
N LEU A 60 -3.02 -21.14 -33.84
CA LEU A 60 -3.07 -21.93 -32.60
C LEU A 60 -4.42 -22.61 -32.37
N TRP A 61 -5.52 -22.01 -32.85
CA TRP A 61 -6.88 -22.51 -32.68
C TRP A 61 -7.52 -23.02 -33.98
N GLY A 62 -6.72 -23.17 -35.05
CA GLY A 62 -7.13 -23.87 -36.27
C GLY A 62 -7.23 -25.40 -36.07
N GLN A 63 -7.82 -26.11 -37.02
CA GLN A 63 -8.05 -27.58 -36.95
C GLN A 63 -6.76 -28.43 -36.88
N SER A 64 -5.58 -27.81 -36.92
CA SER A 64 -4.28 -28.48 -37.07
C SER A 64 -3.69 -29.02 -35.76
N LEU A 65 -4.16 -28.56 -34.59
CA LEU A 65 -3.63 -28.94 -33.27
C LEU A 65 -4.77 -29.36 -32.34
N PRO A 66 -4.67 -30.52 -31.65
CA PRO A 66 -5.66 -30.89 -30.64
C PRO A 66 -5.71 -29.82 -29.54
N PRO A 67 -6.86 -29.16 -29.29
CA PRO A 67 -6.94 -28.04 -28.36
C PRO A 67 -6.42 -28.37 -26.95
N GLY A 68 -6.59 -29.62 -26.49
CA GLY A 68 -6.07 -30.07 -25.20
C GLY A 68 -4.54 -30.07 -25.08
N LEU A 69 -3.83 -30.48 -26.13
CA LEU A 69 -2.36 -30.50 -26.14
C LEU A 69 -1.79 -29.08 -26.17
N LEU A 70 -2.43 -28.20 -26.96
CA LEU A 70 -2.10 -26.79 -27.04
C LEU A 70 -2.25 -26.10 -25.68
N ILE A 71 -3.42 -26.27 -25.04
CA ILE A 71 -3.71 -25.69 -23.72
C ILE A 71 -2.73 -26.21 -22.66
N SER A 72 -2.45 -27.50 -22.65
CA SER A 72 -1.52 -28.11 -21.67
C SER A 72 -0.09 -27.57 -21.85
N THR A 73 0.38 -27.44 -23.09
CA THR A 73 1.69 -26.89 -23.40
C THR A 73 1.80 -25.44 -22.94
N PHE A 74 0.85 -24.58 -23.32
CA PHE A 74 0.86 -23.17 -22.90
C PHE A 74 0.76 -23.01 -21.39
N ARG A 75 -0.09 -23.80 -20.72
CA ARG A 75 -0.20 -23.79 -19.26
C ARG A 75 1.13 -24.14 -18.62
N THR A 76 1.80 -25.17 -19.12
CA THR A 76 3.11 -25.61 -18.59
C THR A 76 4.16 -24.54 -18.82
N THR A 77 4.31 -24.03 -20.05
CA THR A 77 5.26 -22.97 -20.38
C THR A 77 5.02 -21.70 -19.56
N TRP A 78 3.75 -21.28 -19.41
CA TRP A 78 3.38 -20.12 -18.61
C TRP A 78 3.77 -20.32 -17.14
N ASN A 79 3.40 -21.46 -16.55
CA ASN A 79 3.70 -21.77 -15.16
C ASN A 79 5.22 -21.81 -14.92
N SER A 80 5.99 -22.46 -15.79
CA SER A 80 7.45 -22.51 -15.67
C SER A 80 8.09 -21.13 -15.80
N THR A 81 7.61 -20.30 -16.73
CA THR A 81 8.09 -18.92 -16.89
C THR A 81 7.75 -18.09 -15.66
N TRP A 82 6.53 -18.20 -15.14
CA TRP A 82 6.09 -17.51 -13.94
C TRP A 82 6.98 -17.88 -12.74
N GLN A 83 7.27 -19.16 -12.54
CA GLN A 83 8.15 -19.62 -11.45
C GLN A 83 9.57 -19.05 -11.58
N LEU A 84 10.15 -19.06 -12.79
CA LEU A 84 11.47 -18.46 -13.05
C LEU A 84 11.47 -16.96 -12.68
N MET A 85 10.45 -16.24 -13.13
CA MET A 85 10.34 -14.81 -12.86
C MET A 85 10.11 -14.49 -11.38
N MET A 86 9.27 -15.26 -10.70
CA MET A 86 9.04 -15.14 -9.27
C MET A 86 10.31 -15.39 -8.46
N SER A 87 11.15 -16.35 -8.85
CA SER A 87 12.42 -16.62 -8.17
C SER A 87 13.37 -15.42 -8.17
N GLN A 88 13.30 -14.56 -9.19
CA GLN A 88 14.11 -13.34 -9.31
C GLN A 88 13.49 -12.18 -8.53
N LEU A 89 12.16 -12.01 -8.62
CA LEU A 89 11.44 -10.94 -7.93
C LEU A 89 11.44 -11.16 -6.40
N ALA A 90 11.18 -12.40 -5.99
CA ALA A 90 10.94 -12.80 -4.61
C ALA A 90 11.72 -14.08 -4.28
N PRO A 91 12.96 -13.94 -3.79
CA PRO A 91 13.77 -15.08 -3.39
C PRO A 91 13.02 -15.97 -2.39
N SER A 92 12.96 -17.26 -2.68
CA SER A 92 12.28 -18.25 -1.85
C SER A 92 13.20 -19.42 -1.51
N ASP A 93 12.88 -20.13 -0.43
CA ASP A 93 13.48 -21.43 -0.15
C ASP A 93 12.88 -22.55 -1.03
N SER A 94 13.35 -23.78 -0.86
CA SER A 94 12.88 -24.94 -1.62
C SER A 94 11.42 -25.30 -1.39
N SER A 95 10.78 -24.80 -0.32
CA SER A 95 9.35 -24.99 -0.08
C SER A 95 8.50 -23.85 -0.65
N GLY A 96 9.11 -22.87 -1.32
CA GLY A 96 8.42 -21.74 -1.93
C GLY A 96 8.10 -20.59 -0.97
N ARG A 97 8.71 -20.59 0.24
CA ARG A 97 8.54 -19.50 1.22
C ARG A 97 9.45 -18.34 0.89
N TYR A 98 8.86 -17.17 0.68
CA TYR A 98 9.59 -15.93 0.44
C TYR A 98 10.42 -15.51 1.66
N THR A 99 11.67 -15.11 1.40
CA THR A 99 12.56 -14.48 2.38
C THR A 99 12.99 -13.10 1.89
N ARG A 100 12.72 -12.07 2.69
CA ARG A 100 13.13 -10.69 2.39
C ARG A 100 14.65 -10.55 2.54
N PRO A 101 15.38 -10.12 1.49
CA PRO A 101 16.80 -9.84 1.62
C PRO A 101 17.07 -8.69 2.58
N ALA A 102 18.12 -8.80 3.38
CA ALA A 102 18.52 -7.77 4.33
C ALA A 102 19.05 -6.51 3.63
N SER A 103 18.78 -5.35 4.24
CA SER A 103 19.34 -4.06 3.82
C SER A 103 20.85 -4.02 4.03
N LYS A 104 21.60 -3.46 3.09
CA LYS A 104 23.07 -3.47 3.11
C LYS A 104 23.67 -2.36 3.97
N PHE A 105 23.08 -1.16 3.96
CA PHE A 105 23.62 0.03 4.61
C PHE A 105 22.84 0.28 5.90
N ARG A 106 23.50 0.05 7.03
CA ARG A 106 22.90 0.08 8.38
C ARG A 106 23.51 1.21 9.19
N LEU A 107 22.72 1.79 10.09
CA LEU A 107 23.24 2.67 11.13
C LEU A 107 23.45 1.84 12.39
N ASN A 108 24.60 2.01 13.04
CA ASN A 108 24.85 1.38 14.32
C ASN A 108 24.37 2.29 15.46
N PRO A 109 23.86 1.74 16.57
CA PRO A 109 23.65 2.49 17.80
C PRO A 109 24.96 3.15 18.30
N PRO A 110 24.94 4.40 18.80
CA PRO A 110 23.81 5.32 18.76
C PRO A 110 23.57 5.76 17.31
N PHE A 111 22.34 5.55 16.79
CA PHE A 111 21.97 5.84 15.40
C PHE A 111 22.25 7.31 15.10
N THR A 112 23.44 7.60 14.60
CA THR A 112 23.95 8.96 14.42
C THR A 112 24.71 8.98 13.12
N LEU A 113 24.57 10.07 12.37
CA LEU A 113 25.44 10.37 11.26
C LEU A 113 26.48 11.37 11.76
N PRO A 114 27.77 11.01 11.83
CA PRO A 114 28.80 11.95 12.24
C PRO A 114 28.85 13.11 11.26
N ASN A 115 28.67 14.34 11.75
CA ASN A 115 28.89 15.59 11.03
C ASN A 115 28.24 15.59 9.63
N SER A 116 26.92 15.49 9.56
CA SER A 116 26.19 15.65 8.30
C SER A 116 25.07 16.67 8.48
N THR A 117 25.20 17.80 7.80
CA THR A 117 24.18 18.86 7.72
C THR A 117 23.41 18.82 6.40
N THR A 118 23.72 17.88 5.49
CA THR A 118 23.17 17.81 4.12
C THR A 118 22.53 16.45 3.83
N LEU A 119 21.58 16.07 4.69
CA LEU A 119 20.83 14.84 4.54
C LEU A 119 19.77 14.99 3.44
N HIS A 120 19.61 13.94 2.64
CA HIS A 120 18.53 13.84 1.65
C HIS A 120 17.90 12.47 1.71
N LEU A 121 16.57 12.40 1.63
CA LEU A 121 15.84 11.14 1.69
C LEU A 121 15.28 10.77 0.32
N TYR A 122 15.58 9.56 -0.12
CA TYR A 122 14.98 8.98 -1.32
C TYR A 122 13.93 7.96 -0.94
N VAL A 123 12.72 8.14 -1.49
CA VAL A 123 11.56 7.30 -1.19
C VAL A 123 10.83 6.90 -2.46
N GLY A 124 9.96 5.90 -2.35
CA GLY A 124 8.93 5.62 -3.33
C GLY A 124 7.60 5.42 -2.60
N LEU A 125 6.57 6.16 -2.99
CA LEU A 125 5.26 6.16 -2.31
C LEU A 125 4.57 4.78 -2.21
N PRO A 126 4.73 3.85 -3.17
CA PRO A 126 4.20 2.49 -3.01
C PRO A 126 4.81 1.76 -1.82
N CYS A 127 6.09 1.99 -1.52
CA CYS A 127 6.84 1.20 -0.56
C CYS A 127 6.43 1.51 0.90
N PRO A 128 5.90 0.55 1.67
CA PRO A 128 5.54 0.78 3.08
C PRO A 128 6.77 1.04 3.96
N TRP A 129 7.92 0.43 3.64
CA TRP A 129 9.18 0.67 4.36
C TRP A 129 9.63 2.13 4.22
N ALA A 130 9.48 2.72 3.03
CA ALA A 130 9.81 4.13 2.81
C ALA A 130 8.74 5.03 3.44
N HIS A 131 7.48 4.63 3.42
CA HIS A 131 6.38 5.37 4.03
C HIS A 131 6.60 5.61 5.54
N ARG A 132 7.20 4.65 6.27
CA ARG A 132 7.59 4.84 7.69
C ARG A 132 8.43 6.09 7.90
N THR A 133 9.44 6.29 7.03
CA THR A 133 10.36 7.42 7.12
C THR A 133 9.66 8.76 6.82
N LEU A 134 8.68 8.77 5.90
CA LEU A 134 7.88 9.96 5.59
C LEU A 134 6.98 10.36 6.76
N ILE A 135 6.35 9.39 7.42
CA ILE A 135 5.48 9.63 8.58
C ILE A 135 6.30 10.21 9.73
N VAL A 136 7.41 9.57 10.11
CA VAL A 136 8.23 10.08 11.22
C VAL A 136 8.85 11.44 10.87
N ARG A 137 9.28 11.66 9.62
CA ARG A 137 9.72 12.98 9.15
C ARG A 137 8.65 14.06 9.33
N ALA A 138 7.40 13.77 8.96
CA ALA A 138 6.29 14.71 9.09
C ALA A 138 5.93 14.97 10.56
N LEU A 139 5.82 13.91 11.38
CA LEU A 139 5.49 14.02 12.80
C LEU A 139 6.55 14.78 13.60
N LYS A 140 7.84 14.57 13.29
CA LYS A 140 8.96 15.31 13.90
C LYS A 140 9.12 16.72 13.34
N GLY A 141 8.46 17.06 12.22
CA GLY A 141 8.61 18.34 11.55
C GLY A 141 10.02 18.54 10.98
N LEU A 142 10.53 17.52 10.29
CA LEU A 142 11.89 17.48 9.71
C LEU A 142 11.90 17.85 8.23
N GLU A 143 10.88 18.54 7.72
CA GLU A 143 10.72 18.70 6.28
C GLU A 143 11.81 19.56 5.63
N ASP A 144 12.25 20.60 6.35
CA ASP A 144 13.35 21.47 5.91
C ASP A 144 14.71 20.82 6.13
N ALA A 145 14.87 20.08 7.23
CA ALA A 145 16.13 19.46 7.62
C ALA A 145 16.49 18.25 6.76
N VAL A 146 15.49 17.52 6.26
CA VAL A 146 15.67 16.35 5.40
C VAL A 146 14.78 16.51 4.16
N PRO A 147 15.27 17.16 3.09
CA PRO A 147 14.57 17.20 1.81
C PRO A 147 14.38 15.81 1.20
N VAL A 148 13.41 15.68 0.29
CA VAL A 148 13.00 14.38 -0.27
C VAL A 148 13.02 14.40 -1.80
N SER A 149 13.52 13.32 -2.40
CA SER A 149 13.29 12.95 -3.80
C SER A 149 12.38 11.72 -3.85
N ILE A 150 11.24 11.84 -4.53
CA ILE A 150 10.21 10.80 -4.56
C ILE A 150 10.24 10.13 -5.93
N ALA A 151 10.65 8.86 -5.96
CA ALA A 151 10.63 8.04 -7.17
C ALA A 151 9.25 7.44 -7.42
N GLY A 152 8.89 7.31 -8.69
CA GLY A 152 7.82 6.45 -9.17
C GLY A 152 8.38 5.12 -9.67
N PRO A 153 7.52 4.16 -10.00
CA PRO A 153 7.97 2.91 -10.61
C PRO A 153 8.36 3.10 -12.08
N GLY A 154 9.47 2.49 -12.48
CA GLY A 154 9.92 2.32 -13.86
C GLY A 154 9.30 1.09 -14.53
N GLN A 155 9.38 1.04 -15.86
CA GLN A 155 8.83 -0.10 -16.63
C GLN A 155 9.60 -1.41 -16.37
N ASP A 156 10.87 -1.30 -16.01
CA ASP A 156 11.76 -2.42 -15.67
C ASP A 156 11.69 -2.81 -14.18
N GLY A 157 10.77 -2.21 -13.41
CA GLY A 157 10.65 -2.40 -11.96
C GLY A 157 11.65 -1.59 -11.13
N SER A 158 12.50 -0.77 -11.75
CA SER A 158 13.39 0.14 -11.02
C SER A 158 12.65 1.36 -10.46
N TRP A 159 13.30 2.08 -9.54
CA TRP A 159 12.79 3.35 -9.03
C TRP A 159 13.27 4.50 -9.92
N GLU A 160 12.35 5.16 -10.60
CA GLU A 160 12.63 6.24 -11.56
C GLU A 160 12.15 7.60 -11.05
N PHE A 161 12.95 8.62 -11.33
CA PHE A 161 12.59 10.02 -11.09
C PHE A 161 12.03 10.58 -12.40
N LYS A 162 10.76 10.93 -12.36
CA LYS A 162 10.00 11.36 -13.54
C LYS A 162 9.65 12.83 -13.42
N ASP A 163 9.76 13.52 -14.54
CA ASP A 163 9.23 14.87 -14.65
C ASP A 163 7.73 14.80 -14.92
N ILE A 164 6.96 14.62 -13.85
CA ILE A 164 5.50 14.55 -13.95
C ILE A 164 4.97 15.98 -13.77
N PRO A 165 4.23 16.53 -14.75
CA PRO A 165 3.52 17.78 -14.57
C PRO A 165 2.62 17.65 -13.34
N ILE A 166 2.70 18.61 -12.41
CA ILE A 166 1.93 18.59 -11.17
C ILE A 166 0.44 18.79 -11.53
N SER A 167 -0.26 17.72 -11.87
CA SER A 167 -1.71 17.75 -12.06
C SER A 167 -2.38 17.70 -10.69
N ASN A 168 -3.11 18.78 -10.36
CA ASN A 168 -3.82 19.06 -9.12
C ASN A 168 -2.95 19.20 -7.85
N ARG A 169 -2.54 20.45 -7.59
CA ARG A 169 -1.97 20.93 -6.32
C ARG A 169 -2.95 20.92 -5.13
N ASP A 170 -4.19 20.45 -5.31
CA ASP A 170 -5.29 20.72 -4.38
C ASP A 170 -5.23 19.99 -3.03
N ARG A 171 -4.28 19.07 -2.79
CA ARG A 171 -4.34 18.22 -1.58
C ARG A 171 -3.10 18.19 -0.67
N ASN A 172 -2.04 18.98 -0.91
CA ASN A 172 -0.75 18.86 -0.18
C ASN A 172 -0.15 17.43 -0.14
N ILE A 173 -0.70 16.47 -0.91
CA ILE A 173 -0.26 15.08 -0.94
C ILE A 173 1.07 14.98 -1.67
N LEU A 174 2.00 14.20 -1.10
CA LEU A 174 3.29 13.91 -1.73
C LEU A 174 3.12 13.18 -3.08
N VAL A 175 3.89 13.59 -4.08
CA VAL A 175 3.85 13.02 -5.45
C VAL A 175 5.26 12.67 -5.94
N PRO A 176 5.41 11.66 -6.81
CA PRO A 176 6.68 11.40 -7.48
C PRO A 176 7.15 12.59 -8.31
N GLY A 177 8.46 12.75 -8.43
CA GLY A 177 9.06 13.89 -9.15
C GLY A 177 10.50 13.64 -9.56
N ARG A 178 11.20 14.73 -9.84
CA ARG A 178 12.62 14.73 -10.19
C ARG A 178 13.50 14.42 -8.97
N ASP A 179 14.71 13.98 -9.24
CA ASP A 179 15.75 13.93 -8.22
C ASP A 179 16.29 15.34 -7.95
N ASN A 180 15.96 15.87 -6.77
CA ASN A 180 16.34 17.22 -6.35
C ASN A 180 17.76 17.33 -5.77
N ALA A 181 18.44 16.21 -5.49
CA ALA A 181 19.77 16.22 -4.87
C ALA A 181 20.91 15.91 -5.85
N ASN A 182 20.69 14.96 -6.78
CA ASN A 182 21.74 14.56 -7.72
C ASN A 182 21.32 14.63 -9.20
N GLY A 183 20.07 14.95 -9.51
CA GLY A 183 19.57 15.00 -10.89
C GLY A 183 19.61 13.66 -11.64
N CYS A 184 19.67 12.54 -10.92
CA CYS A 184 19.68 11.21 -11.53
C CYS A 184 18.31 10.85 -12.12
N ARG A 185 18.29 10.01 -13.16
CA ARG A 185 17.05 9.48 -13.77
C ARG A 185 16.41 8.37 -12.95
N ASN A 186 17.20 7.61 -12.20
CA ASN A 186 16.74 6.50 -11.39
C ASN A 186 17.61 6.33 -10.14
N LEU A 187 17.08 5.61 -9.16
CA LEU A 187 17.74 5.37 -7.87
C LEU A 187 19.03 4.57 -8.02
N LYS A 188 19.09 3.64 -8.99
CA LYS A 188 20.31 2.88 -9.31
C LYS A 188 21.45 3.83 -9.69
N GLY A 189 21.17 4.88 -10.45
CA GLY A 189 22.12 5.95 -10.76
C GLY A 189 22.65 6.63 -9.50
N VAL A 190 21.78 6.95 -8.52
CA VAL A 190 22.19 7.56 -7.25
C VAL A 190 23.10 6.63 -6.45
N TYR A 191 22.75 5.34 -6.32
CA TYR A 191 23.66 4.35 -5.71
C TYR A 191 24.99 4.21 -6.47
N GLY A 192 24.98 4.41 -7.79
CA GLY A 192 26.17 4.46 -8.63
C GLY A 192 27.08 5.66 -8.35
N LEU A 193 26.54 6.77 -7.86
CA LEU A 193 27.30 7.98 -7.50
C LEU A 193 28.08 7.84 -6.18
N ARG A 194 27.91 6.74 -5.44
CA ARG A 194 28.62 6.53 -4.17
C ARG A 194 30.13 6.71 -4.36
N ARG A 195 30.73 7.60 -3.57
CA ARG A 195 32.17 7.91 -3.64
C ARG A 195 33.04 6.68 -3.41
N SER A 196 32.57 5.74 -2.60
CA SER A 196 33.23 4.46 -2.31
C SER A 196 33.09 3.44 -3.46
N GLY A 197 33.36 3.85 -4.70
CA GLY A 197 33.39 2.98 -5.89
C GLY A 197 32.03 2.58 -6.48
N GLY A 198 30.97 3.35 -6.20
CA GLY A 198 29.61 3.04 -6.65
C GLY A 198 28.96 1.87 -5.89
N TYR A 199 27.75 1.47 -6.31
CA TYR A 199 27.09 0.26 -5.83
C TYR A 199 26.21 -0.35 -6.93
N SER A 200 26.44 -1.63 -7.22
CA SER A 200 25.76 -2.39 -8.27
C SER A 200 24.72 -3.39 -7.74
N GLY A 201 24.51 -3.46 -6.43
CA GLY A 201 23.49 -4.33 -5.84
C GLY A 201 22.08 -3.74 -5.90
N ARG A 202 21.16 -4.27 -5.08
CA ARG A 202 19.76 -3.86 -5.08
C ARG A 202 19.61 -2.41 -4.60
N ALA A 203 19.19 -1.51 -5.50
CA ALA A 203 18.87 -0.13 -5.18
C ALA A 203 17.46 -0.04 -4.56
N THR A 204 17.38 -0.05 -3.23
CA THR A 204 16.11 -0.03 -2.49
C THR A 204 15.81 1.35 -1.89
N VAL A 205 14.51 1.64 -1.76
CA VAL A 205 13.97 2.71 -0.91
C VAL A 205 13.46 2.12 0.41
N PRO A 206 13.49 2.87 1.54
CA PRO A 206 14.07 4.22 1.66
C PRO A 206 15.59 4.20 1.56
N MET A 207 16.17 5.34 1.18
CA MET A 207 17.61 5.56 1.23
C MET A 207 17.88 6.95 1.80
N LEU A 208 18.55 6.99 2.95
CA LEU A 208 19.10 8.20 3.53
C LEU A 208 20.49 8.44 2.96
N TRP A 209 20.66 9.60 2.34
CA TRP A 209 21.84 9.99 1.55
C TRP A 209 22.51 11.21 2.16
N ASP A 210 23.84 11.21 2.21
CA ASP A 210 24.66 12.37 2.55
C ASP A 210 25.10 13.05 1.23
N VAL A 211 24.57 14.24 0.96
CA VAL A 211 24.75 14.95 -0.33
C VAL A 211 26.19 15.38 -0.53
N GLU A 212 26.84 15.90 0.50
CA GLU A 212 28.22 16.37 0.46
C GLU A 212 29.21 15.21 0.34
N LYS A 213 29.03 14.16 1.15
CA LYS A 213 29.93 12.99 1.12
C LYS A 213 29.70 12.09 -0.09
N LYS A 214 28.56 12.27 -0.78
CA LYS A 214 28.08 11.41 -1.86
C LYS A 214 28.06 9.94 -1.42
N GLU A 215 27.39 9.68 -0.31
CA GLU A 215 27.42 8.37 0.33
C GLU A 215 26.04 7.96 0.87
N VAL A 216 25.78 6.64 0.86
CA VAL A 216 24.56 6.10 1.45
C VAL A 216 24.77 5.98 2.95
N GLY A 217 24.06 6.81 3.72
CA GLY A 217 24.08 6.75 5.18
C GLY A 217 23.32 5.53 5.71
N CYS A 218 22.14 5.26 5.16
CA CYS A 218 21.31 4.13 5.57
C CYS A 218 20.30 3.74 4.50
N ASN A 219 19.98 2.46 4.37
CA ASN A 219 18.82 2.00 3.59
C ASN A 219 17.94 0.99 4.34
N GLU A 220 18.08 0.89 5.67
CA GLU A 220 17.14 0.18 6.52
C GLU A 220 16.12 1.15 7.12
N SER A 221 14.84 0.89 6.85
CA SER A 221 13.74 1.77 7.25
C SER A 221 13.63 1.97 8.76
N TYR A 222 13.84 0.91 9.56
CA TYR A 222 13.70 0.99 11.01
C TYR A 222 14.84 1.82 11.64
N ASP A 223 16.08 1.60 11.19
CA ASP A 223 17.23 2.38 11.61
C ASP A 223 17.04 3.88 11.28
N ILE A 224 16.47 4.21 10.11
CA ILE A 224 16.20 5.60 9.70
C ILE A 224 15.16 6.26 10.61
N ILE A 225 14.05 5.57 10.95
CA ILE A 225 13.02 6.18 11.81
C ILE A 225 13.48 6.34 13.27
N GLU A 226 14.31 5.44 13.78
CA GLU A 226 14.96 5.61 15.10
C GLU A 226 15.93 6.81 15.09
N PHE A 227 16.68 6.99 13.99
CA PHE A 227 17.53 8.16 13.80
C PHE A 227 16.73 9.46 13.71
N PHE A 228 15.64 9.50 12.93
CA PHE A 228 14.77 10.68 12.85
C PHE A 228 14.10 11.00 14.18
N ASN A 229 13.72 9.97 14.96
CA ASN A 229 13.09 10.15 16.26
C ASN A 229 13.98 10.88 17.26
N SER A 230 15.26 10.49 17.35
CA SER A 230 16.15 10.93 18.45
C SER A 230 17.39 11.70 17.97
N GLY A 231 18.00 11.29 16.87
CA GLY A 231 19.27 11.84 16.37
C GLY A 231 19.15 13.20 15.70
N LEU A 232 17.94 13.62 15.29
CA LEU A 232 17.70 14.91 14.63
C LEU A 232 16.88 15.89 15.49
N ASN A 233 16.77 15.67 16.81
CA ASN A 233 16.01 16.55 17.70
C ASN A 233 16.46 18.02 17.63
N GLY A 234 17.76 18.30 17.44
CA GLY A 234 18.25 19.68 17.29
C GLY A 234 17.78 20.40 16.02
N LEU A 235 17.25 19.68 15.03
CA LEU A 235 16.73 20.22 13.77
C LEU A 235 15.21 20.06 13.61
N ALA A 236 14.56 19.33 14.53
CA ALA A 236 13.15 19.02 14.48
C ALA A 236 12.31 20.21 14.94
N ARG A 237 11.20 20.50 14.25
CA ARG A 237 10.19 21.46 14.76
C ARG A 237 9.43 20.91 15.97
N ASN A 238 9.34 19.58 16.10
CA ASN A 238 8.74 18.88 17.24
C ASN A 238 9.79 18.06 18.02
N PRO A 239 10.77 18.70 18.67
CA PRO A 239 11.88 18.00 19.32
C PRO A 239 11.44 17.18 20.55
N GLY A 240 10.37 17.59 21.23
CA GLY A 240 9.81 16.89 22.40
C GLY A 240 8.99 15.65 22.10
N LEU A 241 8.63 15.40 20.82
CA LEU A 241 7.94 14.17 20.44
C LEU A 241 8.93 12.99 20.44
N ASP A 242 8.73 12.03 21.33
CA ASP A 242 9.51 10.79 21.38
C ASP A 242 8.60 9.58 21.07
N LEU A 243 8.84 8.94 19.93
CA LEU A 243 8.13 7.77 19.45
C LEU A 243 8.79 6.44 19.89
N SER A 244 9.94 6.51 20.57
CA SER A 244 10.66 5.33 21.10
C SER A 244 11.21 5.62 22.51
N PRO A 245 10.36 6.06 23.45
CA PRO A 245 10.81 6.43 24.79
C PRO A 245 11.37 5.21 25.51
N LYS A 246 12.36 5.44 26.36
CA LYS A 246 13.21 4.39 26.96
C LYS A 246 12.40 3.32 27.66
N GLU A 247 11.36 3.72 28.39
CA GLU A 247 10.44 2.87 29.14
C GLU A 247 9.55 1.99 28.26
N LEU A 248 9.28 2.37 27.00
CA LEU A 248 8.47 1.58 26.07
C LEU A 248 9.32 0.74 25.11
N LYS A 249 10.65 0.89 25.08
CA LYS A 249 11.51 0.16 24.12
C LYS A 249 11.35 -1.36 24.17
N GLY A 250 11.19 -1.94 25.36
CA GLY A 250 10.93 -3.38 25.51
C GLY A 250 9.64 -3.79 24.81
N LYS A 251 8.53 -3.10 25.10
CA LYS A 251 7.20 -3.33 24.52
C LYS A 251 7.16 -3.07 23.01
N ILE A 252 7.87 -2.04 22.53
CA ILE A 252 8.06 -1.78 21.10
C ILE A 252 8.75 -2.97 20.43
N GLY A 253 9.81 -3.51 21.05
CA GLY A 253 10.53 -4.68 20.57
C GLY A 253 9.65 -5.92 20.49
N GLU A 254 8.84 -6.18 21.53
CA GLU A 254 7.87 -7.28 21.57
C GLU A 254 6.85 -7.18 20.43
N TRP A 255 6.21 -6.02 20.27
CA TRP A 255 5.26 -5.79 19.19
C TRP A 255 5.91 -5.93 17.81
N ASN A 256 7.07 -5.32 17.60
CA ASN A 256 7.79 -5.44 16.33
C ASN A 256 8.17 -6.89 16.01
N GLY A 257 8.56 -7.68 17.03
CA GLY A 257 8.83 -9.10 16.91
C GLY A 257 7.63 -9.92 16.43
N LEU A 258 6.41 -9.46 16.75
CA LEU A 258 5.16 -10.07 16.29
C LEU A 258 4.71 -9.54 14.91
N ILE A 259 4.61 -8.22 14.75
CA ILE A 259 4.00 -7.59 13.56
C ILE A 259 4.93 -7.64 12.35
N TYR A 260 6.25 -7.59 12.51
CA TYR A 260 7.16 -7.63 11.36
C TYR A 260 7.06 -8.95 10.59
N PRO A 261 7.30 -10.13 11.19
CA PRO A 261 7.30 -11.39 10.44
C PRO A 261 5.91 -11.82 9.95
N ASN A 262 4.86 -11.47 10.69
CA ASN A 262 3.51 -11.97 10.44
C ASN A 262 2.58 -10.98 9.74
N VAL A 263 2.81 -9.67 9.85
CA VAL A 263 1.95 -8.65 9.22
C VAL A 263 2.72 -7.87 8.16
N ASN A 264 3.74 -7.12 8.55
CA ASN A 264 4.47 -6.23 7.62
C ASN A 264 5.15 -7.01 6.50
N ASN A 265 5.87 -8.08 6.84
CA ASN A 265 6.45 -9.01 5.88
C ASN A 265 5.47 -10.16 5.55
N GLY A 266 4.48 -10.43 6.41
CA GLY A 266 3.51 -11.50 6.21
C GLY A 266 2.66 -11.33 4.95
N VAL A 267 2.19 -10.11 4.65
CA VAL A 267 1.47 -9.85 3.40
C VAL A 267 2.31 -10.14 2.16
N TYR A 268 3.62 -9.83 2.20
CA TYR A 268 4.54 -10.17 1.10
C TYR A 268 4.79 -11.67 1.03
N ARG A 269 4.88 -12.36 2.17
CA ARG A 269 4.98 -13.83 2.21
C ARG A 269 3.75 -14.48 1.59
N CYS A 270 2.56 -13.90 1.74
CA CYS A 270 1.35 -14.35 1.04
C CYS A 270 1.46 -14.09 -0.46
N GLY A 271 1.71 -12.82 -0.85
CA GLY A 271 1.70 -12.41 -2.25
C GLY A 271 2.82 -13.02 -3.11
N PHE A 272 3.94 -13.37 -2.49
CA PHE A 272 5.11 -13.94 -3.15
C PHE A 272 5.29 -15.44 -2.89
N ALA A 273 4.34 -16.11 -2.24
CA ALA A 273 4.39 -17.55 -2.07
C ALA A 273 4.42 -18.25 -3.44
N GLN A 274 5.32 -19.22 -3.58
CA GLN A 274 5.48 -20.00 -4.82
C GLN A 274 4.88 -21.42 -4.71
N SER A 275 4.29 -21.74 -3.55
CA SER A 275 3.57 -22.99 -3.27
C SER A 275 2.32 -22.71 -2.42
N GLN A 276 1.35 -23.63 -2.46
CA GLN A 276 0.13 -23.54 -1.66
C GLN A 276 0.44 -23.59 -0.16
N ASP A 277 1.30 -24.50 0.28
CA ASP A 277 1.68 -24.63 1.69
C ASP A 277 2.39 -23.37 2.24
N ALA A 278 3.25 -22.74 1.43
CA ALA A 278 3.91 -21.50 1.82
C ALA A 278 2.90 -20.36 1.98
N TYR A 279 1.92 -20.28 1.07
CA TYR A 279 0.83 -19.32 1.14
C TYR A 279 -0.05 -19.57 2.37
N ASP A 280 -0.50 -20.81 2.59
CA ASP A 280 -1.38 -21.18 3.69
C ASP A 280 -0.73 -20.92 5.04
N SER A 281 0.56 -21.23 5.19
CA SER A 281 1.33 -20.89 6.39
C SER A 281 1.40 -19.37 6.62
N ALA A 282 1.69 -18.60 5.56
CA ALA A 282 1.82 -17.14 5.67
C ALA A 282 0.48 -16.46 5.98
N VAL A 283 -0.59 -16.83 5.28
CA VAL A 283 -1.91 -16.21 5.42
C VAL A 283 -2.54 -16.55 6.77
N ASN A 284 -2.35 -17.77 7.28
CA ASN A 284 -2.80 -18.13 8.62
C ASN A 284 -2.04 -17.34 9.70
N GLY A 285 -0.71 -17.23 9.60
CA GLY A 285 0.08 -16.40 10.52
C GLY A 285 -0.33 -14.92 10.50
N LEU A 286 -0.61 -14.38 9.31
CA LEU A 286 -1.12 -13.02 9.13
C LEU A 286 -2.43 -12.80 9.87
N PHE A 287 -3.45 -13.60 9.58
CA PHE A 287 -4.77 -13.39 10.17
C PHE A 287 -4.81 -13.69 11.66
N THR A 288 -4.10 -14.73 12.15
CA THR A 288 -3.96 -14.96 13.60
C THR A 288 -3.35 -13.74 14.31
N THR A 289 -2.36 -13.10 13.69
CA THR A 289 -1.75 -11.89 14.27
C THR A 289 -2.68 -10.68 14.19
N LEU A 290 -3.43 -10.50 13.10
CA LEU A 290 -4.42 -9.43 13.00
C LEU A 290 -5.54 -9.57 14.04
N GLU A 291 -6.04 -10.78 14.29
CA GLU A 291 -7.01 -11.01 15.39
C GLU A 291 -6.40 -10.65 16.75
N ALA A 292 -5.16 -11.07 17.04
CA ALA A 292 -4.51 -10.73 18.30
C ALA A 292 -4.30 -9.21 18.49
N VAL A 293 -4.01 -8.49 17.41
CA VAL A 293 -3.91 -7.02 17.44
C VAL A 293 -5.30 -6.37 17.59
N GLU A 294 -6.32 -6.89 16.89
CA GLU A 294 -7.71 -6.44 17.04
C GLU A 294 -8.18 -6.53 18.48
N ASP A 295 -7.95 -7.67 19.13
CA ASP A 295 -8.31 -7.92 20.52
C ASP A 295 -7.61 -6.93 21.46
N HIS A 296 -6.29 -6.76 21.31
CA HIS A 296 -5.50 -5.79 22.09
C HIS A 296 -6.02 -4.35 21.92
N LEU A 297 -6.39 -3.95 20.70
CA LEU A 297 -6.84 -2.60 20.39
C LEU A 297 -8.27 -2.30 20.88
N THR A 298 -8.97 -3.28 21.47
CA THR A 298 -10.25 -3.09 22.17
C THR A 298 -10.10 -2.20 23.39
N THR A 299 -9.00 -2.36 24.15
CA THR A 299 -8.78 -1.66 25.42
C THR A 299 -7.58 -0.70 25.39
N SER A 300 -6.70 -0.84 24.39
CA SER A 300 -5.52 0.01 24.24
C SER A 300 -5.66 0.90 23.01
N ARG A 301 -5.44 2.22 23.16
CA ARG A 301 -5.51 3.15 22.02
C ARG A 301 -4.48 2.81 20.94
N TYR A 302 -3.25 2.52 21.35
CA TYR A 302 -2.11 2.13 20.50
C TYR A 302 -1.48 0.80 20.96
N LEU A 303 -0.51 0.27 20.22
CA LEU A 303 0.16 -0.99 20.56
C LEU A 303 0.83 -0.92 21.93
N CYS A 304 1.55 0.17 22.22
CA CYS A 304 2.29 0.32 23.47
C CYS A 304 1.47 0.92 24.63
N GLY A 305 0.22 1.31 24.41
CA GLY A 305 -0.64 1.94 25.42
C GLY A 305 -1.35 3.17 24.88
N ASP A 306 -1.25 4.30 25.59
CA ASP A 306 -1.95 5.55 25.25
C ASP A 306 -1.15 6.51 24.35
N THR A 307 0.12 6.21 24.08
CA THR A 307 1.00 7.02 23.23
C THR A 307 1.35 6.31 21.93
N LEU A 308 1.42 7.08 20.85
CA LEU A 308 1.90 6.60 19.56
C LEU A 308 3.40 6.27 19.64
N THR A 309 3.79 5.11 19.11
CA THR A 309 5.20 4.67 19.06
C THR A 309 5.64 4.28 17.65
N LEU A 310 6.94 4.00 17.47
CA LEU A 310 7.47 3.50 16.20
C LEU A 310 6.86 2.15 15.79
N ALA A 311 6.41 1.32 16.74
CA ALA A 311 5.69 0.08 16.44
C ALA A 311 4.37 0.38 15.69
N ASP A 312 3.69 1.45 16.09
CA ASP A 312 2.43 1.87 15.48
C ASP A 312 2.63 2.37 14.04
N VAL A 313 3.68 3.17 13.81
CA VAL A 313 4.07 3.61 12.46
C VAL A 313 4.40 2.40 11.56
N CYS A 314 5.11 1.41 12.11
CA CYS A 314 5.44 0.18 11.39
C CYS A 314 4.19 -0.61 10.98
N LEU A 315 3.19 -0.73 11.86
CA LEU A 315 1.93 -1.41 11.58
C LEU A 315 1.06 -0.62 10.61
N PHE A 316 0.84 0.68 10.87
CA PHE A 316 0.00 1.58 10.08
C PHE A 316 0.30 1.52 8.59
N THR A 317 1.58 1.57 8.22
CA THR A 317 2.00 1.54 6.82
C THR A 317 1.60 0.27 6.08
N THR A 318 1.32 -0.82 6.80
CA THR A 318 0.74 -2.05 6.22
C THR A 318 -0.78 -1.97 6.19
N LEU A 319 -1.42 -1.54 7.28
CA LEU A 319 -2.88 -1.46 7.37
C LEU A 319 -3.48 -0.54 6.30
N ILE A 320 -2.90 0.65 6.09
CA ILE A 320 -3.38 1.62 5.10
C ILE A 320 -3.33 1.11 3.64
N ARG A 321 -2.60 0.01 3.39
CA ARG A 321 -2.49 -0.64 2.07
C ARG A 321 -3.30 -1.93 1.97
N PHE A 322 -3.90 -2.38 3.08
CA PHE A 322 -4.45 -3.73 3.18
C PHE A 322 -5.61 -3.93 2.21
N ASP A 323 -6.66 -3.12 2.30
CA ASP A 323 -7.85 -3.29 1.46
C ASP A 323 -7.62 -2.86 0.01
N ILE A 324 -6.80 -1.84 -0.22
CA ILE A 324 -6.54 -1.29 -1.55
C ILE A 324 -5.53 -2.11 -2.37
N VAL A 325 -4.72 -2.97 -1.73
CA VAL A 325 -3.66 -3.74 -2.40
C VAL A 325 -3.61 -5.18 -1.91
N TYR A 326 -3.28 -5.40 -0.64
CA TYR A 326 -2.88 -6.73 -0.16
C TYR A 326 -4.02 -7.74 -0.18
N ASN A 327 -5.23 -7.29 0.13
CA ASN A 327 -6.43 -8.11 0.09
C ASN A 327 -6.60 -8.74 -1.30
N VAL A 328 -6.49 -7.95 -2.37
CA VAL A 328 -6.71 -8.44 -3.74
C VAL A 328 -5.44 -9.03 -4.35
N LEU A 329 -4.36 -8.24 -4.45
CA LEU A 329 -3.16 -8.63 -5.21
C LEU A 329 -2.38 -9.75 -4.51
N PHE A 330 -2.23 -9.66 -3.19
CA PHE A 330 -1.49 -10.63 -2.38
C PHE A 330 -2.36 -11.74 -1.82
N LYS A 331 -3.66 -11.75 -2.19
CA LYS A 331 -4.65 -12.74 -1.78
C LYS A 331 -4.86 -12.79 -0.26
N CYS A 332 -4.62 -11.69 0.46
CA CYS A 332 -4.93 -11.61 1.89
C CYS A 332 -6.44 -11.42 2.12
N THR A 333 -7.27 -12.37 1.65
CA THR A 333 -8.71 -12.19 1.44
C THR A 333 -9.62 -12.73 2.55
N LYS A 334 -9.08 -13.35 3.62
CA LYS A 334 -9.92 -13.97 4.67
C LYS A 334 -10.91 -12.98 5.30
N LYS A 335 -10.47 -11.74 5.52
CA LYS A 335 -11.25 -10.63 6.06
C LYS A 335 -10.59 -9.31 5.64
N LYS A 336 -11.37 -8.31 5.24
CA LYS A 336 -10.91 -6.94 4.94
C LYS A 336 -10.59 -6.19 6.22
N LEU A 337 -9.73 -5.19 6.14
CA LEU A 337 -9.37 -4.34 7.27
C LEU A 337 -10.60 -3.61 7.83
N ILE A 338 -11.49 -3.11 6.97
CA ILE A 338 -12.72 -2.43 7.40
C ILE A 338 -13.64 -3.28 8.28
N GLU A 339 -13.54 -4.61 8.19
CA GLU A 339 -14.33 -5.56 8.98
C GLU A 339 -13.74 -5.79 10.39
N TYR A 340 -12.59 -5.18 10.69
CA TYR A 340 -11.97 -5.13 12.02
C TYR A 340 -12.22 -3.76 12.67
N PRO A 341 -13.24 -3.62 13.54
CA PRO A 341 -13.62 -2.32 14.06
C PRO A 341 -12.48 -1.58 14.79
N ASN A 342 -11.67 -2.28 15.60
CA ASN A 342 -10.60 -1.65 16.36
C ASN A 342 -9.40 -1.31 15.47
N LEU A 343 -8.94 -2.23 14.62
CA LEU A 343 -7.85 -2.00 13.66
C LEU A 343 -8.20 -0.92 12.65
N HIS A 344 -9.43 -0.93 12.12
CA HIS A 344 -9.90 0.10 11.18
C HIS A 344 -9.97 1.47 11.86
N GLY A 345 -10.51 1.53 13.09
CA GLY A 345 -10.50 2.76 13.89
C GLY A 345 -9.07 3.23 14.22
N TYR A 346 -8.17 2.32 14.57
CA TYR A 346 -6.77 2.59 14.88
C TYR A 346 -6.01 3.16 13.68
N MET A 347 -6.23 2.57 12.50
CA MET A 347 -5.67 3.06 11.26
C MET A 347 -6.19 4.46 10.92
N ARG A 348 -7.49 4.74 11.14
CA ARG A 348 -8.04 6.11 10.98
C ARG A 348 -7.50 7.11 12.00
N ASP A 349 -7.35 6.75 13.26
CA ASP A 349 -6.77 7.60 14.33
C ASP A 349 -5.37 8.09 13.92
N ILE A 350 -4.51 7.20 13.41
CA ILE A 350 -3.17 7.57 12.92
C ILE A 350 -3.25 8.38 11.63
N TYR A 351 -4.11 7.98 10.68
CA TYR A 351 -4.25 8.66 9.39
C TYR A 351 -4.73 10.12 9.53
N GLN A 352 -5.60 10.40 10.51
CA GLN A 352 -6.15 11.73 10.79
C GLN A 352 -5.19 12.64 11.57
N MET A 353 -4.04 12.12 12.03
CA MET A 353 -3.02 12.96 12.65
C MET A 353 -2.50 14.00 11.65
N PRO A 354 -2.19 15.24 12.11
CA PRO A 354 -1.68 16.29 11.24
C PRO A 354 -0.51 15.81 10.36
N LYS A 355 -0.60 16.10 9.06
CA LYS A 355 0.37 15.74 7.99
C LYS A 355 0.51 14.26 7.65
N VAL A 356 -0.13 13.32 8.36
CA VAL A 356 -0.03 11.88 8.02
C VAL A 356 -0.79 11.56 6.73
N ALA A 357 -1.99 12.11 6.54
CA ALA A 357 -2.74 11.92 5.30
C ALA A 357 -1.99 12.41 4.04
N GLU A 358 -1.18 13.48 4.18
CA GLU A 358 -0.37 14.05 3.10
C GLU A 358 0.72 13.07 2.61
N THR A 359 1.14 12.11 3.42
CA THR A 359 2.11 11.07 3.02
C THR A 359 1.47 9.88 2.29
N CYS A 360 0.13 9.81 2.25
CA CYS A 360 -0.64 8.65 1.80
C CYS A 360 -1.17 8.79 0.36
N ASN A 361 -0.31 8.84 -0.66
CA ASN A 361 -0.80 8.89 -2.05
C ASN A 361 -1.34 7.52 -2.53
N PHE A 362 -2.65 7.29 -2.41
CA PHE A 362 -3.27 6.01 -2.75
C PHE A 362 -3.16 5.64 -4.23
N SER A 363 -3.28 6.62 -5.13
CA SER A 363 -3.10 6.36 -6.57
C SER A 363 -1.69 5.87 -6.87
N ALA A 364 -0.67 6.53 -6.34
CA ALA A 364 0.72 6.09 -6.50
C ALA A 364 0.96 4.73 -5.86
N ILE A 365 0.36 4.46 -4.68
CA ILE A 365 0.41 3.15 -4.04
C ILE A 365 -0.16 2.07 -4.97
N MET A 366 -1.41 2.20 -5.38
CA MET A 366 -2.07 1.19 -6.22
C MET A 366 -1.34 0.99 -7.54
N ASP A 367 -0.93 2.07 -8.21
CA ASP A 367 -0.14 2.00 -9.44
C ASP A 367 1.17 1.23 -9.23
N GLY A 368 1.88 1.49 -8.14
CA GLY A 368 3.12 0.83 -7.81
C GLY A 368 3.01 -0.68 -7.53
N TYR A 369 1.83 -1.16 -7.12
CA TYR A 369 1.60 -2.58 -6.91
C TYR A 369 1.00 -3.26 -8.15
N TYR A 370 -0.07 -2.72 -8.70
CA TYR A 370 -0.82 -3.36 -9.77
C TYR A 370 -0.16 -3.26 -11.14
N LYS A 371 0.61 -2.20 -11.43
CA LYS A 371 1.22 -2.01 -12.76
C LYS A 371 2.67 -2.50 -12.86
N VAL A 372 3.31 -2.79 -11.73
CA VAL A 372 4.78 -2.92 -11.66
C VAL A 372 5.22 -4.27 -11.15
N LEU A 373 4.45 -4.90 -10.25
CA LEU A 373 4.78 -6.22 -9.72
C LEU A 373 4.47 -7.31 -10.75
N PHE A 374 5.28 -7.37 -11.79
CA PHE A 374 5.31 -8.45 -12.75
C PHE A 374 6.19 -9.59 -12.20
N PRO A 375 5.72 -10.86 -12.19
CA PRO A 375 4.57 -11.39 -12.92
C PRO A 375 3.28 -11.57 -12.09
N LEU A 376 3.11 -10.91 -10.93
CA LEU A 376 1.92 -11.09 -10.09
C LEU A 376 0.63 -10.59 -10.75
N ASN A 377 0.70 -9.49 -11.49
CA ASN A 377 -0.43 -8.94 -12.25
C ASN A 377 -0.05 -8.66 -13.71
N PRO A 378 0.05 -9.69 -14.57
CA PRO A 378 0.52 -9.56 -15.95
C PRO A 378 -0.25 -8.53 -16.79
N GLY A 379 -1.56 -8.40 -16.54
CA GLY A 379 -2.41 -7.46 -17.28
C GLY A 379 -2.23 -6.00 -16.87
N SER A 380 -1.49 -5.70 -15.79
CA SER A 380 -1.33 -4.35 -15.25
C SER A 380 -2.65 -3.62 -14.92
N ILE A 381 -3.75 -4.37 -14.80
CA ILE A 381 -5.07 -3.83 -14.50
C ILE A 381 -5.11 -3.43 -13.03
N CYS A 382 -5.38 -2.17 -12.77
CA CYS A 382 -5.61 -1.66 -11.43
C CYS A 382 -7.12 -1.73 -11.12
N PRO A 383 -7.54 -2.39 -10.03
CA PRO A 383 -8.94 -2.34 -9.61
C PRO A 383 -9.31 -0.90 -9.20
N VAL A 384 -10.61 -0.62 -9.21
CA VAL A 384 -11.15 0.61 -8.63
C VAL A 384 -10.96 0.55 -7.11
N MET A 385 -10.56 1.66 -6.51
CA MET A 385 -10.40 1.77 -5.06
C MET A 385 -11.75 1.55 -4.36
N PRO A 386 -11.80 0.78 -3.26
CA PRO A 386 -12.99 0.74 -2.41
C PRO A 386 -13.34 2.14 -1.91
N SER A 387 -14.62 2.53 -1.99
CA SER A 387 -15.09 3.88 -1.62
C SER A 387 -14.73 4.27 -0.18
N GLU A 388 -14.73 3.29 0.73
CA GLU A 388 -14.37 3.48 2.15
C GLU A 388 -12.89 3.78 2.38
N CYS A 389 -12.04 3.60 1.36
CA CYS A 389 -10.62 3.93 1.42
C CYS A 389 -10.31 5.31 0.81
N GLU A 390 -11.31 6.04 0.30
CA GLU A 390 -11.10 7.38 -0.25
C GLU A 390 -10.64 8.36 0.83
N HIS A 391 -9.76 9.30 0.45
CA HIS A 391 -9.19 10.28 1.37
C HIS A 391 -10.25 11.03 2.18
N ASP A 392 -11.30 11.50 1.51
CA ASP A 392 -12.33 12.33 2.13
C ASP A 392 -13.15 11.53 3.14
N VAL A 393 -13.45 10.25 2.83
CA VAL A 393 -14.13 9.32 3.75
C VAL A 393 -13.26 9.00 4.96
N LEU A 394 -11.97 8.69 4.75
CA LEU A 394 -11.05 8.39 5.86
C LEU A 394 -10.81 9.60 6.77
N LEU A 395 -10.83 10.83 6.22
CA LEU A 395 -10.70 12.07 7.00
C LEU A 395 -11.98 12.43 7.75
N SER A 396 -13.15 12.24 7.14
CA SER A 396 -14.42 12.67 7.71
C SER A 396 -15.01 11.69 8.72
N THR A 397 -14.65 10.40 8.63
CA THR A 397 -15.24 9.35 9.47
C THR A 397 -14.59 9.31 10.85
N PRO A 398 -15.32 9.59 11.94
CA PRO A 398 -14.77 9.53 13.29
C PRO A 398 -14.21 8.14 13.65
N HIS A 399 -13.18 8.11 14.48
CA HIS A 399 -12.61 6.87 15.04
C HIS A 399 -12.94 6.65 16.52
N ASN A 400 -13.27 7.70 17.27
CA ASN A 400 -13.68 7.66 18.70
C ASN A 400 -12.66 7.01 19.66
N ARG A 401 -11.39 6.86 19.24
CA ARG A 401 -10.35 6.13 19.99
C ARG A 401 -9.70 6.95 21.11
N GLU A 402 -9.87 8.26 21.07
CA GLU A 402 -9.49 9.19 22.13
C GLU A 402 -10.17 8.88 23.47
N SER A 403 -11.36 8.26 23.44
CA SER A 403 -12.08 7.83 24.64
C SER A 403 -11.35 6.75 25.44
N LEU A 404 -10.56 5.89 24.79
CA LEU A 404 -9.79 4.82 25.43
C LEU A 404 -8.69 5.38 26.35
N SER A 405 -8.07 6.49 25.96
CA SER A 405 -7.04 7.15 26.77
C SER A 405 -7.59 7.93 27.96
N LEU A 406 -8.87 8.30 27.95
CA LEU A 406 -9.54 8.93 29.08
C LEU A 406 -9.94 7.89 30.13
N ALA A 407 -10.48 6.75 29.70
CA ALA A 407 -10.85 5.64 30.59
C ALA A 407 -9.64 5.12 31.41
N ASN A 408 -8.49 4.95 30.75
CA ASN A 408 -7.25 4.50 31.41
C ASN A 408 -6.69 5.50 32.44
N LYS A 409 -7.02 6.79 32.33
CA LYS A 409 -6.62 7.81 33.32
C LYS A 409 -7.49 7.77 34.58
N THR A 410 -8.80 7.53 34.43
CA THR A 410 -9.71 7.40 35.56
C THR A 410 -9.36 6.18 36.42
N THR A 411 -9.09 5.02 35.82
CA THR A 411 -8.73 3.79 36.56
C THR A 411 -7.38 3.89 37.29
N LYS A 412 -6.47 4.76 36.84
CA LYS A 412 -5.17 5.00 37.51
C LYS A 412 -5.24 6.03 38.65
N GLN A 413 -6.34 6.78 38.81
CA GLN A 413 -6.53 7.71 39.93
C GLN A 413 -7.24 7.07 41.13
N ASP A 414 -7.90 5.92 40.93
CA ASP A 414 -8.63 5.18 41.97
C ASP A 414 -7.78 4.07 42.64
N HIS A 415 -6.49 4.01 42.33
CA HIS A 415 -5.47 3.14 42.93
C HIS A 415 -4.27 3.97 43.37
#